data_AF-A0A2E2FRD0-F1
#
_entry.id   AF-A0A2E2FRD0-F1
#
_cell.length_a   1.000
_cell.length_b   1.000
_cell.length_c   1.000
_cell.angle_alpha   90.00
_cell.angle_beta   90.00
_cell.angle_gamma   90.00
#
_symmetry.space_group_name_H-M   'P 1'
#
loop_
_entity.id
_entity.type
_entity.pdbx_description
1 polymer ?
#
loop_
_entity_poly.entity_id
_entity_poly.type
_entity_poly.pdbx_seq_one_letter_code
_entity_poly.pdbx_strand_id
1 'polypeptide(L)'
;MKRLLYIFPILLIASCGQTSNTSQESITVHRSESKPKTILKNTDTVETAEKSSELNSEKSLDIFTEFALNYSPARKPNSGVAMLPEASDSALRAIEILKTSHPKELEKYLTLIFVKLYSAHLECCHQSYEIRRQPLGGLDRDKDPLVCEFNDLTKQFADKKRVEFISSSIAYDYVSSHKYLLDFKPIKKHIEVIEQVHKNIEDGVYWKS
;
A
#
# COMPACT_ATOMS: atom_id res chain seq x y z
N MET A 1 8.34 51.03 8.00
CA MET A 1 8.29 49.58 7.73
C MET A 1 8.13 48.86 9.07
N LYS A 2 6.92 48.39 9.40
CA LYS A 2 6.63 47.72 10.67
C LYS A 2 6.84 46.20 10.49
N ARG A 3 7.79 45.61 11.21
CA ARG A 3 8.05 44.16 11.22
C ARG A 3 7.12 43.52 12.26
N LEU A 4 6.15 42.72 11.81
CA LEU A 4 5.37 41.83 12.67
C LEU A 4 6.21 40.58 12.96
N LEU A 5 6.56 40.36 14.22
CA LEU A 5 7.16 39.12 14.72
C LEU A 5 6.01 38.17 15.08
N TYR A 6 5.85 37.10 14.30
CA TYR A 6 4.97 35.98 14.64
C TYR A 6 5.72 35.01 15.57
N ILE A 7 5.23 34.86 16.79
CA ILE A 7 5.68 33.85 17.75
C ILE A 7 4.79 32.62 17.54
N PHE A 8 5.38 31.52 17.06
CA PHE A 8 4.74 30.20 17.00
C PHE A 8 4.77 29.55 18.39
N PRO A 9 3.64 29.12 18.97
CA PRO A 9 3.65 28.33 20.19
C PRO A 9 4.12 26.90 19.90
N ILE A 10 5.19 26.51 20.60
CA ILE A 10 5.75 25.15 20.63
C ILE A 10 4.77 24.27 21.41
N LEU A 11 4.10 23.33 20.73
CA LEU A 11 3.29 22.30 21.37
C LEU A 11 4.23 21.21 21.94
N LEU A 12 4.23 21.09 23.27
CA LEU A 12 4.88 20.01 24.01
C LEU A 12 4.07 18.72 23.83
N ILE A 13 4.69 17.70 23.23
CA ILE A 13 4.13 16.35 23.13
C ILE A 13 4.44 15.62 24.45
N ALA A 14 3.41 15.26 25.21
CA ALA A 14 3.53 14.41 26.38
C ALA A 14 3.75 12.95 25.95
N SER A 15 4.92 12.41 26.29
CA SER A 15 5.26 11.00 26.15
C SER A 15 4.62 10.20 27.29
N CYS A 16 3.67 9.32 26.96
CA CYS A 16 3.24 8.26 27.88
C CYS A 16 4.17 7.06 27.72
N GLY A 17 4.87 6.72 28.80
CA GLY A 17 5.83 5.63 28.86
C GLY A 17 5.22 4.24 29.04
N GLN A 18 6.05 3.26 28.65
CA GLN A 18 6.31 1.94 29.23
C GLN A 18 5.10 1.09 29.67
N THR A 19 5.00 -0.16 29.21
CA THR A 19 5.73 -1.25 29.88
C THR A 19 5.84 -2.48 28.97
N SER A 20 7.06 -3.00 28.88
CA SER A 20 7.44 -4.29 28.32
C SER A 20 7.17 -5.41 29.32
N ASN A 21 6.51 -6.48 28.90
CA ASN A 21 6.61 -7.78 29.58
C ASN A 21 7.05 -8.85 28.58
N THR A 22 8.33 -9.16 28.69
CA THR A 22 8.99 -10.37 28.20
C THR A 22 8.45 -11.56 28.96
N SER A 23 7.92 -12.56 28.27
CA SER A 23 7.87 -13.93 28.80
C SER A 23 8.44 -14.86 27.75
N GLN A 24 9.68 -15.27 28.01
CA GLN A 24 10.32 -16.41 27.36
C GLN A 24 9.62 -17.67 27.86
N GLU A 25 9.12 -18.49 26.95
CA GLU A 25 8.84 -19.89 27.27
C GLU A 25 9.66 -20.78 26.34
N SER A 26 10.35 -21.71 26.99
CA SER A 26 11.45 -22.50 26.51
C SER A 26 11.03 -23.57 25.49
N ILE A 27 11.85 -23.68 24.46
CA ILE A 27 11.83 -24.73 23.44
C ILE A 27 12.35 -26.04 24.05
N THR A 28 11.55 -27.10 24.02
CA THR A 28 12.03 -28.47 24.25
C THR A 28 12.09 -29.21 22.92
N VAL A 29 13.32 -29.44 22.45
CA VAL A 29 13.65 -30.22 21.26
C VAL A 29 13.61 -31.71 21.60
N HIS A 30 12.67 -32.46 21.03
CA HIS A 30 12.77 -33.92 20.96
C HIS A 30 13.12 -34.35 19.54
N ARG A 31 14.39 -34.73 19.40
CA ARG A 31 15.01 -35.37 18.24
C ARG A 31 14.62 -36.85 18.25
N SER A 32 13.92 -37.30 17.23
CA SER A 32 13.68 -38.72 16.96
C SER A 32 14.19 -39.05 15.56
N GLU A 33 15.26 -39.84 15.54
CA GLU A 33 15.87 -40.39 14.35
C GLU A 33 15.01 -41.56 13.84
N SER A 34 14.61 -41.53 12.57
CA SER A 34 14.13 -42.74 11.88
C SER A 34 14.66 -42.81 10.46
N LYS A 35 15.22 -43.98 10.16
CA LYS A 35 16.02 -44.42 9.01
C LYS A 35 15.39 -44.20 7.62
N PRO A 36 16.23 -44.20 6.56
CA PRO A 36 15.80 -44.00 5.18
C PRO A 36 15.13 -45.26 4.61
N LYS A 37 14.03 -45.09 3.87
CA LYS A 37 13.43 -46.15 3.05
C LYS A 37 13.40 -45.70 1.60
N THR A 38 14.25 -46.33 0.80
CA THR A 38 14.33 -46.26 -0.65
C THR A 38 13.22 -47.11 -1.28
N ILE A 39 12.27 -46.52 -2.01
CA ILE A 39 11.35 -47.17 -2.99
C ILE A 39 10.98 -46.08 -4.01
N LEU A 40 11.63 -46.01 -5.17
CA LEU A 40 11.32 -46.67 -6.46
C LEU A 40 10.62 -45.68 -7.41
N LYS A 41 11.34 -45.39 -8.51
CA LYS A 41 10.87 -44.67 -9.70
C LYS A 41 9.65 -45.37 -10.31
N ASN A 42 8.73 -44.56 -10.83
CA ASN A 42 7.97 -44.74 -12.08
C ASN A 42 7.21 -43.42 -12.31
N THR A 43 7.55 -42.64 -13.35
CA THR A 43 6.79 -42.55 -14.62
C THR A 43 5.30 -42.39 -14.33
N ASP A 44 4.71 -41.20 -14.48
CA ASP A 44 4.49 -40.62 -15.80
C ASP A 44 4.60 -39.10 -15.80
N THR A 45 5.55 -38.62 -16.60
CA THR A 45 5.60 -37.25 -17.08
C THR A 45 4.46 -37.08 -18.08
N VAL A 46 3.26 -36.76 -17.59
CA VAL A 46 2.26 -36.11 -18.42
C VAL A 46 2.70 -34.66 -18.53
N GLU A 47 3.55 -34.38 -19.52
CA GLU A 47 3.71 -33.05 -20.10
C GLU A 47 2.35 -32.61 -20.65
N THR A 48 1.49 -32.15 -19.73
CA THR A 48 0.47 -31.20 -20.11
C THR A 48 1.27 -29.92 -20.30
N ALA A 49 1.67 -29.67 -21.54
CA ALA A 49 2.11 -28.37 -21.98
C ALA A 49 0.93 -27.40 -21.71
N GLU A 50 0.84 -26.92 -20.46
CA GLU A 50 0.20 -25.68 -20.15
C GLU A 50 0.93 -24.66 -21.01
N LYS A 51 0.24 -24.32 -22.09
CA LYS A 51 0.53 -23.18 -22.94
C LYS A 51 0.40 -21.98 -22.02
N SER A 52 1.45 -21.72 -21.24
CA SER A 52 1.63 -20.50 -20.47
C SER A 52 1.55 -19.40 -21.51
N SER A 53 0.36 -18.79 -21.61
CA SER A 53 0.17 -17.70 -22.55
C SER A 53 1.17 -16.65 -22.13
N GLU A 54 2.17 -16.40 -22.97
CA GLU A 54 3.20 -15.41 -22.70
C GLU A 54 2.51 -14.11 -22.30
N LEU A 55 2.82 -13.64 -21.09
CA LEU A 55 2.24 -12.41 -20.58
C LEU A 55 2.85 -11.26 -21.39
N ASN A 56 2.07 -10.64 -22.26
CA ASN A 56 2.49 -9.51 -23.08
C ASN A 56 2.04 -8.17 -22.47
N SER A 57 2.43 -7.05 -23.09
CA SER A 57 2.14 -5.69 -22.59
C SER A 57 0.64 -5.40 -22.45
N GLU A 58 -0.17 -5.77 -23.46
CA GLU A 58 -1.62 -5.51 -23.45
C GLU A 58 -2.32 -6.32 -22.36
N LYS A 59 -2.01 -7.62 -22.27
CA LYS A 59 -2.57 -8.48 -21.23
C LYS A 59 -2.14 -8.03 -19.83
N SER A 60 -0.92 -7.51 -19.69
CA SER A 60 -0.45 -6.93 -18.43
C SER A 60 -1.23 -5.68 -18.06
N LEU A 61 -1.52 -4.82 -19.03
CA LEU A 61 -2.33 -3.61 -18.83
C LEU A 61 -3.74 -3.99 -18.37
N ASP A 62 -4.37 -4.96 -19.02
CA ASP A 62 -5.71 -5.44 -18.64
C ASP A 62 -5.73 -5.96 -17.20
N ILE A 63 -4.79 -6.84 -16.85
CA ILE A 63 -4.68 -7.43 -15.50
C ILE A 63 -4.54 -6.35 -14.44
N PHE A 64 -3.62 -5.40 -14.65
CA PHE A 64 -3.36 -4.39 -13.63
C PHE A 64 -4.47 -3.33 -13.56
N THR A 65 -5.08 -3.00 -14.70
CA THR A 65 -6.27 -2.13 -14.78
C THR A 65 -7.42 -2.73 -13.98
N GLU A 66 -7.73 -4.01 -14.23
CA GLU A 66 -8.78 -4.73 -13.52
C GLU A 66 -8.50 -4.77 -12.01
N PHE A 67 -7.27 -5.13 -11.63
CA PHE A 67 -6.83 -5.14 -10.23
C PHE A 67 -7.05 -3.79 -9.53
N ALA A 68 -6.59 -2.70 -10.14
CA ALA A 68 -6.69 -1.36 -9.57
C ALA A 68 -8.15 -0.84 -9.53
N LEU A 69 -8.95 -1.11 -10.56
CA LEU A 69 -10.35 -0.68 -10.63
C LEU A 69 -11.24 -1.45 -9.67
N ASN A 70 -11.01 -2.76 -9.50
CA ASN A 70 -11.82 -3.62 -8.63
C ASN A 70 -11.43 -3.52 -7.14
N TYR A 71 -10.23 -3.02 -6.82
CA TYR A 71 -9.88 -2.74 -5.43
C TYR A 71 -10.87 -1.74 -4.81
N SER A 72 -11.54 -2.19 -3.74
CA SER A 72 -12.48 -1.39 -2.96
C SER A 72 -12.16 -1.53 -1.48
N PRO A 73 -11.33 -0.62 -0.90
CA PRO A 73 -11.01 -0.68 0.51
C PRO A 73 -12.28 -0.60 1.35
N ALA A 74 -12.35 -1.41 2.41
CA ALA A 74 -13.50 -1.46 3.29
C ALA A 74 -13.74 -0.07 3.92
N ARG A 75 -14.98 0.42 3.82
CA ARG A 75 -15.40 1.72 4.36
C ARG A 75 -16.33 1.58 5.58
N LYS A 76 -16.45 0.36 6.11
CA LYS A 76 -17.47 0.04 7.12
C LYS A 76 -16.89 0.18 8.52
N PRO A 77 -17.67 0.70 9.48
CA PRO A 77 -17.33 0.58 10.89
C PRO A 77 -17.12 -0.89 11.26
N ASN A 78 -16.15 -1.17 12.13
CA ASN A 78 -15.83 -2.50 12.67
C ASN A 78 -15.21 -3.54 11.71
N SER A 79 -14.88 -3.18 10.46
CA SER A 79 -14.12 -4.07 9.55
C SER A 79 -12.60 -3.97 9.70
N GLY A 80 -12.12 -3.30 10.76
CA GLY A 80 -10.73 -2.90 10.88
C GLY A 80 -10.37 -1.70 9.99
N VAL A 81 -9.13 -1.22 10.14
CA VAL A 81 -8.57 -0.18 9.26
C VAL A 81 -8.37 -0.80 7.88
N ALA A 82 -8.75 -0.07 6.82
CA ALA A 82 -8.53 -0.54 5.47
C ALA A 82 -7.03 -0.75 5.20
N MET A 83 -6.68 -1.74 4.38
CA MET A 83 -5.30 -2.04 4.04
C MET A 83 -5.13 -2.09 2.52
N LEU A 84 -3.91 -1.90 2.04
CA LEU A 84 -3.58 -2.15 0.63
C LEU A 84 -3.94 -3.60 0.24
N PRO A 85 -4.41 -3.82 -0.98
CA PRO A 85 -4.76 -5.15 -1.44
C PRO A 85 -3.51 -6.04 -1.49
N GLU A 86 -3.68 -7.33 -1.24
CA GLU A 86 -2.68 -8.32 -1.61
C GLU A 86 -2.65 -8.43 -3.14
N ALA A 87 -1.50 -8.13 -3.74
CA ALA A 87 -1.30 -8.27 -5.17
C ALA A 87 -0.99 -9.73 -5.49
N SER A 88 -1.73 -10.31 -6.43
CA SER A 88 -1.41 -11.64 -6.96
C SER A 88 -0.11 -11.61 -7.76
N ASP A 89 0.52 -12.78 -7.92
CA ASP A 89 1.71 -12.92 -8.78
C ASP A 89 1.48 -12.40 -10.21
N SER A 90 0.25 -12.55 -10.73
CA SER A 90 -0.11 -12.00 -12.04
C SER A 90 -0.09 -10.47 -12.06
N ALA A 91 -0.58 -9.81 -11.02
CA ALA A 91 -0.55 -8.36 -10.90
C ALA A 91 0.88 -7.86 -10.72
N LEU A 92 1.70 -8.53 -9.89
CA LEU A 92 3.11 -8.17 -9.71
C LEU A 92 3.92 -8.32 -11.00
N ARG A 93 3.75 -9.43 -11.74
CA ARG A 93 4.39 -9.59 -13.06
C ARG A 93 3.91 -8.57 -14.08
N ALA A 94 2.62 -8.23 -14.05
CA ALA A 94 2.08 -7.19 -14.92
C ALA A 94 2.73 -5.82 -14.62
N ILE A 95 2.93 -5.46 -13.36
CA ILE A 95 3.63 -4.23 -12.97
C ILE A 95 5.04 -4.20 -13.58
N GLU A 96 5.82 -5.27 -13.47
CA GLU A 96 7.18 -5.34 -14.04
C GLU A 96 7.22 -5.07 -15.55
N ILE A 97 6.25 -5.61 -16.30
CA ILE A 97 6.14 -5.37 -17.75
C ILE A 97 5.69 -3.93 -18.03
N LEU A 98 4.75 -3.40 -17.24
CA LEU A 98 4.20 -2.05 -17.45
C LEU A 98 5.19 -0.94 -17.11
N LYS A 99 6.16 -1.18 -16.21
CA LYS A 99 7.25 -0.22 -15.93
C LYS A 99 7.95 0.27 -17.19
N THR A 100 8.12 -0.61 -18.18
CA THR A 100 8.83 -0.30 -19.43
C THR A 100 7.87 -0.03 -20.58
N SER A 101 6.79 -0.80 -20.70
CA SER A 101 5.88 -0.72 -21.85
C SER A 101 4.84 0.40 -21.74
N HIS A 102 4.29 0.64 -20.54
CA HIS A 102 3.19 1.58 -20.31
C HIS A 102 3.35 2.35 -18.97
N PRO A 103 4.46 3.07 -18.77
CA PRO A 103 4.77 3.69 -17.47
C PRO A 103 3.69 4.69 -17.01
N LYS A 104 3.05 5.41 -17.94
CA LYS A 104 1.96 6.34 -17.63
C LYS A 104 0.69 5.64 -17.15
N GLU A 105 0.39 4.46 -17.69
CA GLU A 105 -0.77 3.70 -17.23
C GLU A 105 -0.48 3.04 -15.88
N LEU A 106 0.72 2.49 -15.70
CA LEU A 106 1.18 2.02 -14.38
C LEU A 106 1.03 3.11 -13.33
N GLU A 107 1.48 4.33 -13.63
CA GLU A 107 1.34 5.48 -12.72
C GLU A 107 -0.11 5.75 -12.32
N LYS A 108 -1.01 5.84 -13.30
CA LYS A 108 -2.44 6.11 -13.04
C LYS A 108 -3.06 5.04 -12.15
N TYR A 109 -2.88 3.77 -12.50
CA TYR A 109 -3.54 2.67 -11.81
C TYR A 109 -2.93 2.39 -10.43
N LEU A 110 -1.62 2.52 -10.29
CA LEU A 110 -0.96 2.40 -8.98
C LEU A 110 -1.36 3.57 -8.08
N THR A 111 -1.36 4.80 -8.58
CA THR A 111 -1.83 5.97 -7.82
C THR A 111 -3.29 5.81 -7.40
N LEU A 112 -4.16 5.30 -8.28
CA LEU A 112 -5.56 5.06 -7.96
C LEU A 112 -5.75 4.15 -6.74
N ILE A 113 -4.96 3.08 -6.62
CA ILE A 113 -5.03 2.15 -5.48
C ILE A 113 -4.78 2.91 -4.16
N PHE A 114 -3.75 3.74 -4.10
CA PHE A 114 -3.38 4.46 -2.89
C PHE A 114 -4.36 5.59 -2.56
N VAL A 115 -4.84 6.32 -3.58
CA VAL A 115 -5.85 7.37 -3.39
C VAL A 115 -7.17 6.77 -2.88
N LYS A 116 -7.57 5.59 -3.39
CA LYS A 116 -8.73 4.83 -2.88
C LYS A 116 -8.55 4.47 -1.40
N LEU A 117 -7.38 3.99 -1.02
CA LEU A 117 -7.07 3.63 0.37
C LEU A 117 -7.20 4.86 1.29
N TYR A 118 -6.58 5.98 0.91
CA TYR A 118 -6.64 7.20 1.73
C TYR A 118 -8.06 7.76 1.84
N SER A 119 -8.80 7.79 0.74
CA SER A 119 -10.22 8.16 0.73
C SER A 119 -11.01 7.31 1.74
N ALA A 120 -10.79 6.00 1.80
CA ALA A 120 -11.49 5.13 2.76
C ALA A 120 -11.07 5.39 4.21
N HIS A 121 -9.79 5.68 4.48
CA HIS A 121 -9.32 6.04 5.81
C HIS A 121 -9.96 7.34 6.33
N LEU A 122 -10.07 8.35 5.46
CA LEU A 122 -10.73 9.59 5.80
C LEU A 122 -12.24 9.41 6.01
N GLU A 123 -12.91 8.65 5.15
CA GLU A 123 -14.35 8.38 5.27
C GLU A 123 -14.71 7.59 6.54
N CYS A 124 -13.86 6.66 6.97
CA CYS A 124 -14.08 5.91 8.22
C CYS A 124 -13.76 6.75 9.46
N CYS A 125 -12.58 7.36 9.46
CA CYS A 125 -11.94 7.72 10.71
C CYS A 125 -11.15 9.04 10.67
N HIS A 126 -11.32 9.86 9.61
CA HIS A 126 -10.80 11.23 9.51
C HIS A 126 -9.29 11.40 9.72
N GLN A 127 -8.50 10.35 9.50
CA GLN A 127 -7.05 10.39 9.66
C GLN A 127 -6.34 9.49 8.65
N SER A 128 -5.05 9.71 8.46
CA SER A 128 -4.17 8.81 7.72
C SER A 128 -3.65 7.68 8.58
N TYR A 129 -3.31 6.54 7.97
CA TYR A 129 -2.74 5.37 8.66
C TYR A 129 -1.43 4.94 8.01
N GLU A 130 -0.68 4.12 8.75
CA GLU A 130 0.47 3.38 8.22
C GLU A 130 -0.02 2.37 7.18
N ILE A 131 0.60 2.38 6.00
CA ILE A 131 0.17 1.51 4.90
C ILE A 131 0.97 0.21 4.78
N ARG A 132 2.11 0.10 5.47
CA ARG A 132 2.88 -1.14 5.53
C ARG A 132 2.22 -2.15 6.46
N ARG A 133 2.26 -3.43 6.08
CA ARG A 133 1.84 -4.53 6.95
C ARG A 133 2.81 -4.75 8.10
N GLN A 134 4.10 -4.45 7.89
CA GLN A 134 5.14 -4.57 8.91
C GLN A 134 5.96 -3.27 9.00
N PRO A 135 5.56 -2.33 9.88
CA PRO A 135 6.15 -0.98 9.91
C PRO A 135 7.56 -0.90 10.50
N LEU A 136 8.04 -1.99 11.13
CA LEU A 136 9.36 -2.02 11.74
C LEU A 136 10.44 -2.18 10.67
N GLY A 137 10.98 -1.06 10.19
CA GLY A 137 12.16 -1.05 9.32
C GLY A 137 12.09 -0.06 8.16
N GLY A 138 12.69 -0.46 7.04
CA GLY A 138 12.60 0.25 5.77
C GLY A 138 11.44 -0.26 4.91
N LEU A 139 11.58 -0.07 3.61
CA LEU A 139 10.72 -0.70 2.61
C LEU A 139 11.12 -2.17 2.42
N ASP A 140 10.13 -3.06 2.40
CA ASP A 140 10.31 -4.51 2.24
C ASP A 140 9.43 -4.98 1.08
N ARG A 141 10.04 -5.31 -0.06
CA ARG A 141 9.32 -5.65 -1.30
C ARG A 141 8.57 -6.98 -1.20
N ASP A 142 9.03 -7.90 -0.36
CA ASP A 142 8.37 -9.20 -0.20
C ASP A 142 7.08 -9.05 0.61
N LYS A 143 7.04 -8.08 1.53
CA LYS A 143 5.89 -7.86 2.42
C LYS A 143 4.91 -6.80 1.91
N ASP A 144 5.46 -5.72 1.35
CA ASP A 144 4.73 -4.54 0.92
C ASP A 144 5.08 -4.17 -0.54
N PRO A 145 4.91 -5.10 -1.52
CA PRO A 145 5.37 -4.88 -2.88
C PRO A 145 4.78 -3.62 -3.49
N LEU A 146 3.47 -3.37 -3.34
CA LEU A 146 2.83 -2.17 -3.88
C LEU A 146 3.40 -0.86 -3.30
N VAL A 147 3.80 -0.86 -2.02
CA VAL A 147 4.44 0.30 -1.38
C VAL A 147 5.81 0.55 -1.99
N CYS A 148 6.59 -0.52 -2.22
CA CYS A 148 7.87 -0.43 -2.91
C CYS A 148 7.71 0.05 -4.35
N GLU A 149 6.71 -0.46 -5.09
CA GLU A 149 6.41 -0.01 -6.45
C GLU A 149 6.04 1.47 -6.51
N PHE A 150 5.22 1.92 -5.55
CA PHE A 150 4.85 3.34 -5.49
C PHE A 150 6.03 4.21 -5.08
N ASN A 151 6.91 3.73 -4.20
CA ASN A 151 8.15 4.45 -3.87
C ASN A 151 9.09 4.49 -5.08
N ASP A 152 9.21 3.42 -5.85
CA ASP A 152 10.04 3.39 -7.06
C ASP A 152 9.55 4.42 -8.08
N LEU A 153 8.24 4.62 -8.18
CA LEU A 153 7.61 5.61 -9.05
C LEU A 153 7.84 7.04 -8.55
N THR A 154 7.62 7.28 -7.27
CA THR A 154 7.55 8.64 -6.70
C THR A 154 8.87 9.14 -6.10
N LYS A 155 9.81 8.23 -5.84
CA LYS A 155 11.10 8.48 -5.18
C LYS A 155 10.99 9.22 -3.85
N GLN A 156 9.91 8.99 -3.09
CA GLN A 156 9.68 9.69 -1.82
C GLN A 156 10.64 9.28 -0.71
N PHE A 157 11.06 8.02 -0.70
CA PHE A 157 11.99 7.49 0.28
C PHE A 157 13.26 6.98 -0.41
N ALA A 158 14.41 7.30 0.19
CA ALA A 158 15.69 6.78 -0.24
C ALA A 158 15.83 5.29 0.11
N ASP A 159 16.43 4.52 -0.80
CA ASP A 159 16.69 3.10 -0.60
C ASP A 159 17.50 2.86 0.69
N LYS A 160 17.14 1.81 1.44
CA LYS A 160 17.83 1.33 2.66
C LYS A 160 17.79 2.28 3.85
N LYS A 161 17.08 3.41 3.78
CA LYS A 161 16.82 4.25 4.95
C LYS A 161 15.64 3.68 5.74
N ARG A 162 15.76 3.69 7.07
CA ARG A 162 14.62 3.40 7.96
C ARG A 162 13.55 4.48 7.74
N VAL A 163 12.30 4.04 7.54
CA VAL A 163 11.14 4.93 7.43
C VAL A 163 10.24 4.62 8.61
N GLU A 164 10.06 5.61 9.49
CA GLU A 164 9.30 5.40 10.73
C GLU A 164 7.82 5.18 10.43
N PHE A 165 7.27 5.99 9.52
CA PHE A 165 5.87 5.97 9.18
C PHE A 165 5.66 6.25 7.69
N ILE A 166 4.84 5.45 7.01
CA ILE A 166 4.39 5.72 5.64
C ILE A 166 2.89 5.99 5.65
N SER A 167 2.55 7.27 5.57
CA SER A 167 1.16 7.74 5.59
C SER A 167 0.39 7.28 4.37
N SER A 168 -0.88 6.90 4.56
CA SER A 168 -1.81 6.68 3.44
C SER A 168 -2.06 7.94 2.61
N SER A 169 -1.81 9.15 3.15
CA SER A 169 -1.93 10.42 2.39
C SER A 169 -0.91 10.56 1.26
N ILE A 170 0.10 9.69 1.20
CA ILE A 170 1.25 9.79 0.30
C ILE A 170 0.87 10.01 -1.18
N ALA A 171 -0.19 9.37 -1.65
CA ALA A 171 -0.65 9.51 -3.02
C ALA A 171 -1.49 10.78 -3.26
N TYR A 172 -2.15 11.30 -2.23
CA TYR A 172 -2.81 12.61 -2.32
C TYR A 172 -1.78 13.74 -2.47
N ASP A 173 -0.68 13.67 -1.71
CA ASP A 173 0.43 14.60 -1.82
C ASP A 173 1.10 14.51 -3.21
N TYR A 174 1.24 13.29 -3.72
CA TYR A 174 1.75 13.05 -5.08
C TYR A 174 0.84 13.66 -6.17
N VAL A 175 -0.47 13.39 -6.13
CA VAL A 175 -1.45 13.96 -7.08
C VAL A 175 -1.47 15.49 -6.98
N SER A 176 -1.25 16.05 -5.80
CA SER A 176 -1.19 17.50 -5.61
C SER A 176 -0.03 18.16 -6.35
N SER A 177 1.09 17.46 -6.53
CA SER A 177 2.21 17.90 -7.37
C SER A 177 2.11 17.46 -8.85
N HIS A 178 1.26 16.49 -9.16
CA HIS A 178 1.09 15.88 -10.50
C HIS A 178 -0.35 16.00 -11.00
N LYS A 179 -0.82 17.25 -11.17
CA LYS A 179 -2.23 17.56 -11.45
C LYS A 179 -2.81 16.94 -12.72
N TYR A 180 -1.99 16.51 -13.69
CA TYR A 180 -2.46 15.78 -14.88
C TYR A 180 -3.14 14.44 -14.53
N LEU A 181 -2.85 13.87 -13.36
CA LEU A 181 -3.53 12.66 -12.88
C LEU A 181 -5.03 12.90 -12.60
N LEU A 182 -5.45 14.16 -12.43
CA LEU A 182 -6.86 14.53 -12.27
C LEU A 182 -7.67 14.43 -13.58
N ASP A 183 -7.02 14.32 -14.73
CA ASP A 183 -7.69 14.02 -16.00
C ASP A 183 -8.23 12.58 -16.01
N PHE A 184 -7.65 11.70 -15.18
CA PHE A 184 -8.14 10.36 -14.97
C PHE A 184 -9.30 10.36 -13.95
N LYS A 185 -10.54 10.29 -14.47
CA LYS A 185 -11.79 10.40 -13.69
C LYS A 185 -11.82 9.56 -12.40
N PRO A 186 -11.35 8.29 -12.36
CA PRO A 186 -11.32 7.52 -11.13
C PRO A 186 -10.50 8.15 -10.00
N ILE A 187 -9.32 8.71 -10.31
CA ILE A 187 -8.51 9.43 -9.31
C ILE A 187 -9.26 10.68 -8.86
N LYS A 188 -9.70 11.52 -9.82
CA LYS A 188 -10.40 12.77 -9.53
C LYS A 188 -11.56 12.58 -8.56
N LYS A 189 -12.40 11.56 -8.79
CA LYS A 189 -13.53 11.24 -7.91
C LYS A 189 -13.12 11.03 -6.45
N HIS A 190 -12.02 10.34 -6.21
CA HIS A 190 -11.55 10.10 -4.85
C HIS A 190 -10.81 11.30 -4.24
N ILE A 191 -10.14 12.12 -5.06
CA ILE A 191 -9.58 13.40 -4.63
C ILE A 191 -10.68 14.34 -4.15
N GLU A 192 -11.79 14.46 -4.89
CA GLU A 192 -12.94 15.28 -4.49
C GLU A 192 -13.53 14.82 -3.14
N VAL A 193 -13.56 13.50 -2.87
CA VAL A 193 -13.97 12.97 -1.55
C VAL A 193 -13.00 13.40 -0.46
N ILE A 194 -11.69 13.26 -0.70
CA ILE A 194 -10.64 13.66 0.26
C ILE A 194 -10.76 15.15 0.58
N GLU A 195 -10.83 16.01 -0.44
CA GLU A 195 -10.95 17.46 -0.29
C GLU A 195 -12.23 17.86 0.46
N GLN A 196 -13.36 17.21 0.17
CA GLN A 196 -14.61 17.45 0.89
C GLN A 196 -14.50 17.07 2.37
N VAL A 197 -13.83 15.95 2.68
CA VAL A 197 -13.63 15.53 4.08
C VAL A 197 -12.69 16.48 4.81
N HIS A 198 -11.58 16.92 4.19
CA HIS A 198 -10.69 17.92 4.78
C HIS A 198 -11.43 19.22 5.07
N LYS A 199 -12.23 19.71 4.12
CA LYS A 199 -13.06 20.90 4.33
C LYS A 199 -14.02 20.73 5.51
N ASN A 200 -14.69 19.58 5.61
CA ASN A 200 -15.58 19.31 6.74
C ASN A 200 -14.83 19.34 8.08
N ILE A 201 -13.62 18.78 8.14
CA ILE A 201 -12.77 18.81 9.35
C ILE A 201 -12.38 20.25 9.72
N GLU A 202 -12.00 21.06 8.73
CA GLU A 202 -11.69 22.49 8.92
C GLU A 202 -12.90 23.28 9.43
N ASP A 203 -14.09 22.97 8.92
CA ASP A 203 -15.36 23.55 9.34
C ASP A 203 -15.88 22.98 10.69
N GLY A 204 -15.17 22.03 11.30
CA GLY A 204 -15.56 21.38 12.57
C GLY A 204 -16.71 20.36 12.44
N VAL A 205 -17.02 19.91 11.23
CA VAL A 205 -18.07 18.93 10.90
C VAL A 205 -17.44 17.53 10.82
N TYR A 206 -17.41 16.83 11.95
CA TYR A 206 -16.79 15.50 12.02
C TYR A 206 -17.74 14.34 11.69
N TRP A 207 -19.05 14.55 11.73
CA TRP A 207 -20.02 13.48 11.51
C TRP A 207 -21.17 14.01 10.66
N LYS A 208 -21.55 13.27 9.60
CA LYS A 208 -22.83 13.53 8.94
C LYS A 208 -23.93 13.13 9.92
N SER A 209 -24.64 14.12 10.44
CA SER A 209 -25.88 13.96 11.20
C SER A 209 -27.00 13.42 10.32
#